data_AF-A0A1I8AAH4-F1
#
_entry.id   AF-A0A1I8AAH4-F1
#
_cell.length_a   1.000
_cell.length_b   1.000
_cell.length_c   1.000
_cell.angle_alpha   90.00
_cell.angle_beta   90.00
_cell.angle_gamma   90.00
#
_symmetry.space_group_name_H-M   'P 1'
#
loop_
_entity.id
_entity.type
_entity.pdbx_description
1 polymer ?
#
loop_
_entity_poly.entity_id
_entity_poly.type
_entity_poly.pdbx_seq_one_letter_code
_entity_poly.pdbx_strand_id
1 'polypeptide(L)'
;MEDIEMGYCLKNGRYRMLPYNPFKHLDKDESDEWWADYRAYPYVQGPECCSNYLISFHYINKTMLYVMDYLIYKVRAFGLHDEVFLKAGSNDSLSIFVDAKQFAQSITRGERNSSSTVPK
;
A
#
# COMPACT_ATOMS: atom_id res chain seq x y z
N MET A 1 21.13 18.40 -0.06
CA MET A 1 21.52 17.13 -0.70
C MET A 1 21.18 15.92 0.18
N GLU A 2 20.88 16.11 1.47
CA GLU A 2 20.48 15.05 2.41
C GLU A 2 18.99 14.63 2.26
N ASP A 3 18.10 15.54 1.85
CA ASP A 3 16.67 15.22 1.67
C ASP A 3 16.38 14.24 0.53
N ILE A 4 17.26 14.21 -0.49
CA ILE A 4 17.19 13.28 -1.61
C ILE A 4 17.46 11.84 -1.12
N GLU A 5 18.41 11.68 -0.19
CA GLU A 5 18.68 10.39 0.45
C GLU A 5 17.57 10.00 1.43
N MET A 6 16.95 10.94 2.15
CA MET A 6 15.79 10.62 3.00
C MET A 6 14.57 10.15 2.21
N GLY A 7 14.39 10.68 1.00
CA GLY A 7 13.31 10.29 0.09
C GLY A 7 13.49 8.89 -0.50
N TYR A 8 14.72 8.37 -0.60
CA TYR A 8 15.04 7.11 -1.28
C TYR A 8 15.60 6.08 -0.30
N CYS A 9 14.94 4.93 -0.20
CA CYS A 9 15.37 3.86 0.69
C CYS A 9 16.70 3.22 0.23
N LEU A 10 17.79 3.36 1.00
CA LEU A 10 19.10 2.73 0.73
C LEU A 10 19.04 1.20 0.49
N LYS A 11 17.99 0.50 0.96
CA LYS A 11 17.91 -0.97 0.92
C LYS A 11 17.17 -1.55 -0.30
N ASN A 12 16.15 -0.85 -0.82
CA ASN A 12 15.29 -1.36 -1.91
C ASN A 12 15.02 -0.33 -3.03
N GLY A 13 15.52 0.89 -2.90
CA GLY A 13 15.40 1.92 -3.92
C GLY A 13 13.97 2.37 -4.24
N ARG A 14 13.09 2.38 -3.23
CA ARG A 14 11.71 2.89 -3.33
C ARG A 14 11.53 4.16 -2.50
N TYR A 15 10.64 5.02 -2.97
CA TYR A 15 10.40 6.33 -2.36
C TYR A 15 9.67 6.21 -1.02
N ARG A 16 10.03 7.07 -0.06
CA ARG A 16 9.43 7.15 1.28
C ARG A 16 8.79 8.50 1.61
N MET A 17 9.14 9.54 0.88
CA MET A 17 8.53 10.86 0.94
C MET A 17 8.03 11.20 -0.46
N LEU A 18 6.73 11.39 -0.59
CA LEU A 18 6.09 11.52 -1.90
C LEU A 18 5.43 12.89 -2.06
N PRO A 19 5.65 13.59 -3.19
CA PRO A 19 5.21 14.97 -3.37
C PRO A 19 3.69 15.10 -3.59
N TYR A 20 2.96 13.99 -3.75
CA TYR A 20 1.53 13.98 -3.93
C TYR A 20 0.80 13.03 -2.99
N ASN A 21 -0.52 13.12 -3.06
CA ASN A 21 -1.41 12.21 -2.34
C ASN A 21 -1.26 10.77 -2.88
N PRO A 22 -1.67 9.75 -2.10
CA PRO A 22 -1.52 8.35 -2.46
C PRO A 22 -2.15 8.00 -3.80
N PHE A 23 -3.30 8.60 -4.12
CA PHE A 23 -4.02 8.32 -5.36
C PHE A 23 -3.15 8.61 -6.58
N LYS A 24 -2.50 9.78 -6.61
CA LYS A 24 -1.61 10.19 -7.69
C LYS A 24 -0.29 9.42 -7.76
N HIS A 25 0.00 8.52 -6.82
CA HIS A 25 1.16 7.62 -6.89
C HIS A 25 0.77 6.16 -7.18
N LEU A 26 -0.45 5.77 -6.80
CA LEU A 26 -0.95 4.40 -6.94
C LEU A 26 -1.75 4.19 -8.24
N ASP A 27 -2.26 5.25 -8.86
CA ASP A 27 -2.98 5.18 -10.13
C ASP A 27 -2.02 5.21 -11.32
N LYS A 28 -2.04 4.19 -12.18
CA LYS A 28 -1.11 4.08 -13.31
C LYS A 28 -1.41 5.05 -14.45
N ASP A 29 -2.62 5.60 -14.51
CA ASP A 29 -3.07 6.43 -15.62
C ASP A 29 -2.78 7.93 -15.39
N GLU A 30 -2.27 8.31 -14.21
CA GLU A 30 -1.85 9.68 -13.89
C GLU A 30 -0.32 9.84 -13.98
N SER A 31 0.23 9.95 -15.20
CA SER A 31 1.67 10.04 -15.44
C SER A 31 2.26 11.46 -15.48
N ASP A 32 1.51 12.49 -15.11
CA ASP A 32 1.98 13.88 -15.13
C ASP A 32 2.89 14.18 -13.93
N GLU A 33 4.14 13.76 -14.06
CA GLU A 33 5.18 13.91 -13.06
C GLU A 33 6.05 15.12 -13.39
N TRP A 34 5.55 16.34 -13.17
CA TRP A 34 6.33 17.59 -13.30
C TRP A 34 7.64 17.59 -12.48
N TRP A 35 7.72 16.73 -11.46
CA TRP A 35 8.87 16.57 -10.59
C TRP A 35 9.89 15.56 -11.13
N ALA A 36 9.69 15.03 -12.34
CA ALA A 36 10.59 14.05 -12.96
C ALA A 36 12.04 14.52 -13.00
N ASP A 37 12.28 15.79 -13.31
CA ASP A 37 13.60 16.42 -13.36
C ASP A 37 14.24 16.61 -11.97
N TYR A 38 13.42 16.60 -10.92
CA TYR A 38 13.85 16.79 -9.53
C TYR A 38 14.12 15.45 -8.83
N ARG A 39 13.97 14.33 -9.54
CA ARG A 39 14.25 12.99 -9.02
C ARG A 39 15.66 12.56 -9.34
N ALA A 40 16.38 12.16 -8.30
CA ALA A 40 17.68 11.51 -8.47
C ALA A 40 17.59 10.05 -8.94
N TYR A 41 16.42 9.40 -8.79
CA TYR A 41 16.26 7.98 -9.08
C TYR A 41 15.03 7.68 -9.95
N PRO A 42 15.04 6.57 -10.71
CA PRO A 42 13.87 6.13 -11.46
C PRO A 42 12.67 5.96 -10.53
N TYR A 43 11.51 6.41 -11.01
CA TYR A 43 10.25 6.28 -10.30
C TYR A 43 9.31 5.41 -11.14
N VAL A 44 8.60 4.51 -10.47
CA VAL A 44 7.61 3.62 -11.09
C VAL A 44 6.26 4.03 -10.55
N GLN A 45 5.31 4.36 -11.42
CA GLN A 45 3.95 4.66 -11.01
C GLN A 45 3.15 3.38 -10.71
N GLY A 46 2.21 3.46 -9.76
CA GLY A 46 1.33 2.36 -9.39
C GLY A 46 1.73 1.68 -8.08
N PRO A 47 1.13 0.53 -7.73
CA PRO A 47 1.35 -0.11 -6.42
C PRO A 47 2.80 -0.45 -6.04
N GLU A 48 3.71 -0.49 -7.02
CA GLU A 48 5.12 -0.76 -6.80
C GLU A 48 5.97 0.51 -6.58
N CYS A 49 5.39 1.71 -6.70
CA CYS A 49 6.05 3.02 -6.54
C CYS A 49 6.77 3.20 -5.21
N CYS A 50 6.17 2.61 -4.19
CA CYS A 50 6.24 3.14 -2.86
C CYS A 50 6.87 2.09 -1.94
N SER A 51 7.69 2.56 -1.02
CA SER A 51 8.29 1.70 0.00
C SER A 51 7.20 1.12 0.90
N ASN A 52 7.34 -0.13 1.32
CA ASN A 52 6.52 -0.70 2.40
C ASN A 52 6.73 0.03 3.74
N TYR A 53 7.82 0.80 3.84
CA TYR A 53 8.17 1.70 4.95
C TYR A 53 8.06 3.16 4.53
N LEU A 54 7.02 3.51 3.76
CA LEU A 54 6.75 4.89 3.38
C LEU A 54 6.47 5.74 4.64
N ILE A 55 6.99 6.96 4.67
CA ILE A 55 6.90 7.87 5.81
C ILE A 55 5.77 8.89 5.62
N SER A 56 5.68 9.53 4.45
CA SER A 56 4.63 10.53 4.22
C SER A 56 4.24 10.74 2.75
N PHE A 57 3.05 11.30 2.58
CA PHE A 57 2.52 11.84 1.34
C PHE A 57 2.21 13.33 1.52
N HIS A 58 2.49 14.14 0.51
CA HIS A 58 2.04 15.53 0.46
C HIS A 58 0.58 15.64 0.00
N TYR A 59 -0.07 16.77 0.29
CA TYR A 59 -1.44 17.08 -0.13
C TYR A 59 -2.52 16.07 0.34
N ILE A 60 -2.34 15.47 1.51
CA ILE A 60 -3.38 14.69 2.21
C ILE A 60 -4.39 15.64 2.86
N ASN A 61 -5.67 15.49 2.55
CA ASN A 61 -6.73 16.21 3.26
C ASN A 61 -7.09 15.51 4.58
N LYS A 62 -7.77 16.24 5.48
CA LYS A 62 -8.14 15.74 6.82
C LYS A 62 -8.96 14.45 6.77
N THR A 63 -9.92 14.36 5.84
CA THR A 63 -10.77 13.18 5.67
C THR A 63 -9.97 11.93 5.32
N MET A 64 -9.04 12.06 4.36
CA MET A 64 -8.18 10.96 3.93
C MET A 64 -7.24 10.51 5.05
N LEU A 65 -6.72 11.45 5.85
CA LEU A 65 -5.90 11.11 7.02
C LEU A 65 -6.68 10.24 8.02
N TYR A 66 -7.93 10.60 8.34
CA TYR A 66 -8.78 9.79 9.23
C TYR A 66 -9.12 8.42 8.65
N VAL A 67 -9.41 8.35 7.34
CA VAL A 67 -9.66 7.07 6.67
C VAL A 67 -8.42 6.19 6.74
N MET A 68 -7.23 6.73 6.45
CA MET A 68 -5.98 5.99 6.53
C MET A 68 -5.68 5.51 7.95
N ASP A 69 -5.84 6.36 8.97
CA ASP A 69 -5.66 5.96 10.38
C ASP A 69 -6.59 4.79 10.76
N TYR A 70 -7.86 4.89 10.35
CA TYR A 70 -8.83 3.82 10.59
C TYR A 70 -8.44 2.53 9.87
N LEU A 71 -8.11 2.60 8.57
CA LEU A 71 -7.76 1.42 7.77
C LEU A 71 -6.46 0.75 8.23
N ILE A 72 -5.45 1.52 8.63
CA ILE A 72 -4.13 1.00 9.01
C ILE A 72 -4.15 0.45 10.45
N TYR A 73 -4.75 1.17 11.39
CA TYR A 73 -4.62 0.85 12.82
C TYR A 73 -5.86 0.26 13.46
N LYS A 74 -7.06 0.44 12.86
CA LYS A 74 -8.33 0.02 13.48
C LYS A 74 -8.97 -1.16 12.76
N VAL A 75 -8.88 -1.22 11.44
CA VAL A 75 -9.47 -2.31 10.66
C VAL A 75 -8.64 -3.58 10.82
N ARG A 76 -9.31 -4.67 11.20
CA ARG A 76 -8.77 -6.03 11.11
C ARG A 76 -9.55 -6.78 10.05
N ALA A 77 -8.84 -7.33 9.05
CA ALA A 77 -9.49 -8.12 8.03
C ALA A 77 -10.08 -9.41 8.66
N PHE A 78 -11.37 -9.64 8.44
CA PHE A 78 -12.04 -10.84 8.92
C PHE A 78 -11.50 -12.08 8.19
N GLY A 79 -11.27 -13.18 8.92
CA GLY A 79 -10.76 -14.44 8.36
C GLY A 79 -9.24 -14.59 8.33
N LEU A 80 -8.47 -13.53 8.63
CA LEU A 80 -7.05 -13.66 8.97
C LEU A 80 -6.95 -13.94 10.47
N HIS A 81 -6.75 -15.20 10.86
CA HIS A 81 -6.45 -15.53 12.25
C HIS A 81 -5.16 -14.80 12.68
N ASP A 82 -5.16 -14.23 13.89
CA ASP A 82 -4.04 -13.48 14.49
C ASP A 82 -2.70 -14.26 14.51
N GLU A 83 -2.73 -15.55 14.17
CA GLU A 83 -1.57 -16.42 13.91
C GLU A 83 -0.55 -15.82 12.92
N VAL A 84 -0.98 -15.02 11.94
CA VAL A 84 -0.06 -14.37 10.98
C VAL A 84 0.79 -13.28 11.65
N PHE A 85 0.22 -12.52 12.61
CA PHE A 85 0.98 -11.54 13.39
C PHE A 85 1.90 -12.20 14.43
N LEU A 86 1.52 -13.36 14.97
CA LEU A 86 2.36 -14.14 15.91
C LEU A 86 3.46 -14.94 15.20
N LYS A 87 3.25 -15.37 13.94
CA LYS A 87 4.26 -16.03 13.11
C LYS A 87 5.21 -15.08 12.37
N ALA A 88 4.98 -13.77 12.41
CA ALA A 88 5.91 -12.77 11.87
C ALA A 88 7.28 -12.75 12.59
N GLY A 89 7.45 -13.52 13.67
CA GLY A 89 8.75 -13.87 14.26
C GLY A 89 9.45 -15.10 13.66
N SER A 90 8.87 -15.75 12.65
CA SER A 90 9.34 -17.01 12.05
C SER A 90 9.40 -16.90 10.53
N ASN A 91 10.50 -16.31 10.04
CA ASN A 91 11.19 -16.53 8.76
C ASN A 91 10.45 -16.66 7.41
N ASP A 92 9.11 -16.58 7.33
CA ASP A 92 8.36 -16.53 6.08
C ASP A 92 7.57 -15.22 6.01
N SER A 93 8.27 -14.19 5.54
CA SER A 93 7.87 -12.78 5.52
C SER A 93 6.90 -12.43 4.37
N LEU A 94 5.84 -13.21 4.15
CA LEU A 94 4.77 -12.78 3.25
C LEU A 94 3.85 -11.83 4.03
N SER A 95 3.82 -10.57 3.60
CA SER A 95 3.12 -9.51 4.34
C SER A 95 1.61 -9.73 4.31
N ILE A 96 0.92 -9.27 5.36
CA ILE A 96 -0.55 -9.24 5.43
C ILE A 96 -1.22 -8.68 4.16
N PHE A 97 -0.53 -7.77 3.47
CA PHE A 97 -1.00 -7.18 2.22
C PHE A 97 -0.94 -8.15 1.04
N VAL A 98 -0.02 -9.12 1.02
CA VAL A 98 0.03 -10.17 0.00
C VAL A 98 -1.14 -11.14 0.19
N ASP A 99 -1.42 -11.56 1.42
CA ASP A 99 -2.55 -12.44 1.73
C ASP A 99 -3.89 -11.74 1.45
N ALA A 100 -4.03 -10.48 1.86
CA ALA A 100 -5.20 -9.67 1.55
C ALA A 100 -5.37 -9.46 0.04
N LYS A 101 -4.29 -9.28 -0.71
CA LYS A 101 -4.31 -9.16 -2.17
C LYS A 101 -4.71 -10.48 -2.84
N GLN A 102 -4.20 -11.63 -2.37
CA GLN A 102 -4.60 -12.94 -2.88
C GLN A 102 -6.07 -13.24 -2.59
N PHE A 103 -6.55 -12.91 -1.39
CA PHE A 103 -7.97 -13.04 -1.05
C PHE A 103 -8.85 -12.13 -1.93
N ALA A 104 -8.50 -10.85 -2.07
CA ALA A 104 -9.24 -9.95 -2.97
C ALA A 104 -9.23 -10.46 -4.43
N GLN A 105 -8.13 -11.06 -4.88
CA GLN A 105 -8.02 -11.68 -6.19
C GLN A 105 -8.84 -12.98 -6.30
N SER A 106 -8.98 -13.76 -5.23
CA SER A 106 -9.83 -14.96 -5.25
C SER A 106 -11.31 -14.59 -5.29
N ILE A 107 -11.72 -13.53 -4.60
CA ILE A 107 -13.11 -13.02 -4.67
C ILE A 107 -13.43 -12.45 -6.06
N THR A 108 -12.47 -11.79 -6.72
CA THR A 108 -12.69 -11.28 -8.08
C THR A 108 -12.61 -12.35 -9.16
N ARG A 109 -11.92 -13.48 -8.92
CA ARG A 109 -11.80 -14.61 -9.84
C ARG A 109 -12.83 -15.74 -9.62
N GLY A 110 -13.49 -15.78 -8.46
CA GLY A 110 -14.46 -16.82 -8.07
C GLY A 110 -15.92 -16.36 -8.04
N GLU A 111 -16.63 -16.65 -9.14
CA GLU A 111 -18.03 -17.09 -9.18
C GLU A 111 -19.17 -16.10 -8.84
N ARG A 112 -19.66 -15.45 -9.90
CA ARG A 112 -21.10 -15.49 -10.20
C ARG A 112 -21.52 -16.96 -10.36
N ASN A 113 -21.90 -17.63 -9.27
CA ASN A 113 -22.86 -18.73 -9.30
C ASN A 113 -23.34 -19.11 -7.87
N SER A 114 -24.61 -18.79 -7.63
CA SER A 114 -25.59 -19.44 -6.75
C SER A 114 -25.24 -19.80 -5.29
N SER A 115 -25.99 -19.12 -4.40
CA SER A 115 -26.62 -19.67 -3.20
C SER A 115 -25.72 -19.99 -1.99
N SER A 116 -25.57 -19.01 -1.12
CA SER A 116 -25.35 -19.25 0.31
C SER A 116 -26.08 -18.18 1.12
N THR A 117 -27.12 -18.64 1.80
CA THR A 117 -27.99 -17.91 2.71
C THR A 117 -27.22 -17.15 3.78
N VAL A 118 -27.52 -15.86 3.94
CA VAL A 118 -27.13 -15.05 5.09
C VAL A 118 -27.86 -15.60 6.34
N PRO A 119 -27.17 -16.00 7.43
CA PRO A 119 -27.84 -16.30 8.68
C PRO A 119 -28.34 -14.99 9.32
N LYS A 120 -29.59 -15.02 9.80
CA LYS A 120 -30.21 -13.96 10.61
C LYS A 120 -29.52 -13.77 11.94
#